data_AF-A0A7X1LU33-F1
#
_entry.id   AF-A0A7X1LU33-F1
#
_cell.length_a   1.000
_cell.length_b   1.000
_cell.length_c   1.000
_cell.angle_alpha   90.00
_cell.angle_beta   90.00
_cell.angle_gamma   90.00
#
_symmetry.space_group_name_H-M   'P 1'
#
loop_
_entity.id
_entity.type
_entity.pdbx_description
1 polymer ?
#
loop_
_entity_poly.entity_id
_entity_poly.type
_entity_poly.pdbx_seq_one_letter_code
_entity_poly.pdbx_strand_id
1 'polypeptide(L)'
;MREQGGAAPQDLDRPESCELLNESWEHHMLKLEMAGAIRTAGWFATLEVPAEDGSWRADAMASSTDGSRRMAWEAQLSPITVDDIAARTDRYAKEGIRVCWVHPGARPPQ
;
A
#
# COMPACT_ATOMS: atom_id res chain seq x y z
N MET A 1 3.38 -41.95 -37.78
CA MET A 1 3.24 -40.49 -37.89
C MET A 1 3.89 -39.91 -36.64
N ARG A 2 5.06 -39.27 -36.77
CA ARG A 2 5.79 -38.67 -35.64
C ARG A 2 5.26 -37.26 -35.44
N GLU A 3 4.63 -36.97 -34.31
CA GLU A 3 4.35 -35.58 -33.91
C GLU A 3 5.46 -35.11 -32.99
N GLN A 4 6.20 -34.11 -33.46
CA GLN A 4 7.25 -33.44 -32.73
C GLN A 4 6.58 -32.51 -31.72
N GLY A 5 6.60 -32.87 -30.44
CA GLY A 5 6.17 -32.00 -29.36
C GLY A 5 7.15 -30.84 -29.23
N GLY A 6 6.77 -29.66 -29.72
CA GLY A 6 7.50 -28.42 -29.52
C GLY A 6 7.57 -28.09 -28.04
N ALA A 7 8.78 -27.82 -27.55
CA ALA A 7 8.99 -27.34 -26.20
C ALA A 7 8.19 -26.04 -25.99
N ALA A 8 7.33 -26.04 -24.95
CA ALA A 8 6.71 -24.82 -24.48
C ALA A 8 7.81 -23.79 -24.16
N PRO A 9 7.64 -22.50 -24.50
CA PRO A 9 8.56 -21.48 -24.06
C PRO A 9 8.61 -21.54 -22.54
N GLN A 10 9.80 -21.74 -22.01
CA GLN A 10 10.06 -21.73 -20.58
C GLN A 10 9.57 -20.39 -20.03
N ASP A 11 8.67 -20.44 -19.04
CA ASP A 11 8.20 -19.28 -18.30
C ASP A 11 9.42 -18.43 -17.92
N LEU A 12 9.57 -17.30 -18.62
CA LEU A 12 10.60 -16.31 -18.33
C LEU A 12 10.45 -15.92 -16.86
N ASP A 13 11.53 -16.11 -16.10
CA ASP A 13 11.72 -15.75 -14.69
C ASP A 13 10.70 -14.72 -14.21
N ARG A 14 9.62 -15.21 -13.60
CA ARG A 14 8.66 -14.36 -12.92
C ARG A 14 9.35 -13.79 -11.68
N PRO A 15 9.54 -12.48 -11.54
CA PRO A 15 10.14 -11.94 -10.33
C PRO A 15 9.29 -12.32 -9.13
N GLU A 16 9.88 -13.05 -8.18
CA GLU A 16 9.21 -13.64 -7.01
C GLU A 16 8.62 -12.58 -6.07
N SER A 17 8.92 -11.29 -6.27
CA SER A 17 8.58 -10.19 -5.39
C SER A 17 7.62 -9.17 -6.01
N CYS A 18 6.68 -9.60 -6.86
CA CYS A 18 5.58 -8.70 -7.20
C CYS A 18 4.67 -8.58 -5.96
N GLU A 19 4.97 -7.64 -5.06
CA GLU A 19 4.24 -7.44 -3.80
C GLU A 19 2.73 -7.23 -4.02
N LEU A 20 2.35 -6.71 -5.19
CA LEU A 20 0.96 -6.59 -5.65
C LEU A 20 0.21 -7.94 -5.75
N LEU A 21 0.91 -9.05 -5.96
CA LEU A 21 0.29 -10.38 -6.03
C LEU A 21 0.06 -11.02 -4.65
N ASN A 22 0.63 -10.45 -3.58
CA ASN A 22 0.55 -10.99 -2.23
C ASN A 22 -0.50 -10.31 -1.35
N GLU A 23 -1.24 -9.34 -1.89
CA GLU A 23 -2.32 -8.65 -1.17
C GLU A 23 -3.70 -9.24 -1.48
N SER A 24 -4.57 -9.32 -0.46
CA SER A 24 -5.93 -9.84 -0.65
C SER A 24 -6.83 -8.86 -1.40
N TRP A 25 -7.96 -9.34 -1.91
CA TRP A 25 -8.96 -8.49 -2.57
C TRP A 25 -9.47 -7.39 -1.62
N GLU A 26 -9.71 -7.74 -0.36
CA GLU A 26 -10.18 -6.82 0.68
C GLU A 26 -9.18 -5.68 0.91
N HIS A 27 -7.88 -5.96 0.80
CA HIS A 27 -6.84 -4.94 0.92
C HIS A 27 -6.96 -3.91 -0.21
N HIS A 28 -7.02 -4.39 -1.45
CA HIS A 28 -7.19 -3.53 -2.61
C HIS A 28 -8.47 -2.69 -2.54
N MET A 29 -9.59 -3.29 -2.12
CA MET A 29 -10.85 -2.55 -1.96
C MET A 29 -10.73 -1.48 -0.88
N LEU A 30 -10.10 -1.78 0.27
CA LEU A 30 -9.90 -0.78 1.31
C LEU A 30 -9.07 0.40 0.80
N LYS A 31 -8.01 0.16 0.00
CA LYS A 31 -7.24 1.25 -0.63
C LYS A 31 -8.09 2.16 -1.51
N LEU A 32 -8.98 1.58 -2.32
CA LEU A 32 -9.90 2.33 -3.16
C LEU A 32 -10.90 3.15 -2.33
N GLU A 33 -11.48 2.56 -1.28
CA GLU A 33 -12.40 3.25 -0.37
C GLU A 33 -11.71 4.40 0.36
N MET A 34 -10.48 4.20 0.85
CA MET A 34 -9.67 5.27 1.45
C MET A 34 -9.43 6.40 0.45
N ALA A 35 -9.01 6.09 -0.78
CA ALA A 35 -8.81 7.11 -1.81
C ALA A 35 -10.11 7.87 -2.14
N GLY A 36 -11.26 7.19 -2.17
CA GLY A 36 -12.58 7.80 -2.31
C GLY A 36 -12.92 8.75 -1.16
N ALA A 37 -12.68 8.33 0.08
CA ALA A 37 -12.90 9.13 1.28
C ALA A 37 -12.02 10.39 1.32
N ILE A 38 -10.72 10.25 1.01
CA ILE A 38 -9.77 11.37 0.91
C ILE A 38 -10.26 12.40 -0.12
N ARG A 39 -10.66 11.93 -1.32
CA ARG A 39 -11.17 12.81 -2.39
C ARG A 39 -12.47 13.50 -2.00
N THR A 40 -13.37 12.77 -1.34
CA THR A 40 -14.64 13.34 -0.83
C THR A 40 -14.39 14.40 0.24
N ALA A 41 -13.33 14.26 1.02
CA ALA A 41 -12.88 15.28 1.97
C ALA A 41 -12.16 16.47 1.31
N GLY A 42 -12.06 16.51 -0.02
CA GLY A 42 -11.48 17.61 -0.79
C GLY A 42 -9.96 17.58 -0.92
N TRP A 43 -9.31 16.45 -0.63
CA TRP A 43 -7.87 16.27 -0.78
C TRP A 43 -7.54 15.47 -2.05
N PHE A 44 -6.30 15.60 -2.55
CA PHE A 44 -5.80 14.71 -3.59
C PHE A 44 -5.42 13.36 -3.01
N ALA A 45 -5.68 12.27 -3.74
CA ALA A 45 -5.33 10.91 -3.33
C ALA A 45 -4.61 10.16 -4.45
N THR A 46 -3.42 9.63 -4.14
CA THR A 46 -2.61 8.77 -5.01
C THR A 46 -2.35 7.44 -4.30
N LEU A 47 -2.52 6.31 -4.99
CA LEU A 47 -2.28 4.99 -4.42
C LEU A 47 -0.83 4.56 -4.58
N GLU A 48 -0.37 3.68 -3.68
CA GLU A 48 0.95 3.02 -3.75
C GLU A 48 2.11 4.00 -3.95
N VAL A 49 2.19 5.04 -3.12
CA VAL A 49 3.24 6.06 -3.27
C VAL A 49 4.50 5.61 -2.53
N PRO A 50 5.61 5.30 -3.21
CA PRO A 50 6.86 4.98 -2.54
C PRO A 50 7.64 6.24 -2.15
N ALA A 51 8.50 6.10 -1.15
CA ALA A 51 9.64 6.98 -0.97
C ALA A 51 10.58 6.87 -2.17
N GLU A 52 11.32 7.94 -2.48
CA GLU A 52 12.33 7.91 -3.55
C GLU A 52 13.43 6.87 -3.28
N ASP A 53 13.80 6.68 -2.02
CA ASP A 53 14.80 5.71 -1.57
C ASP A 53 14.21 4.31 -1.26
N GLY A 54 12.90 4.14 -1.44
CA GLY A 54 12.18 2.90 -1.13
C GLY A 54 12.02 2.58 0.36
N SER A 55 12.35 3.52 1.26
CA SER A 55 12.28 3.28 2.72
C SER A 55 10.86 3.08 3.24
N TRP A 56 9.85 3.59 2.53
CA TRP A 56 8.42 3.36 2.80
C TRP A 56 7.61 3.36 1.51
N ARG A 57 6.40 2.82 1.58
CA ARG A 57 5.36 2.94 0.56
C ARG A 57 4.01 3.09 1.26
N ALA A 58 3.29 4.17 0.92
CA ALA A 58 1.95 4.42 1.43
C ALA A 58 0.92 3.74 0.55
N ASP A 59 -0.01 3.00 1.15
CA ASP A 59 -1.13 2.41 0.43
C ASP A 59 -1.96 3.50 -0.27
N ALA A 60 -2.21 4.62 0.42
CA ALA A 60 -2.70 5.85 -0.19
C ALA A 60 -2.01 7.09 0.42
N MET A 61 -1.60 8.03 -0.43
CA MET A 61 -1.10 9.34 -0.03
C MET A 61 -2.17 10.40 -0.23
N ALA A 62 -2.56 11.06 0.86
CA ALA A 62 -3.40 12.25 0.83
C ALA A 62 -2.53 13.51 0.78
N SER A 63 -2.78 14.39 -0.18
CA SER A 63 -2.13 15.70 -0.29
C SER A 63 -3.15 16.82 -0.22
N SER A 64 -2.90 17.85 0.59
CA SER A 64 -3.75 19.04 0.63
C SER A 64 -3.74 19.74 -0.72
N THR A 65 -4.80 20.51 -1.01
CA THR A 65 -4.94 21.20 -2.30
C THR A 65 -3.85 22.24 -2.56
N ASP A 66 -3.26 22.80 -1.50
CA ASP A 66 -2.13 23.72 -1.54
C ASP A 66 -0.75 23.01 -1.49
N GLY A 67 -0.73 21.67 -1.42
CA GLY A 67 0.48 20.86 -1.34
C GLY A 67 1.26 20.95 -0.02
N SER A 68 0.80 21.75 0.94
CA SER A 68 1.54 22.01 2.19
C SER A 68 1.51 20.85 3.19
N ARG A 69 0.54 19.94 3.06
CA ARG A 69 0.33 18.82 4.00
C ARG A 69 0.21 17.51 3.24
N ARG A 70 0.83 16.49 3.82
CA ARG A 70 0.75 15.10 3.36
C ARG A 70 0.37 14.18 4.51
N MET A 71 -0.42 13.16 4.20
CA MET A 71 -0.79 12.10 5.13
C MET A 71 -0.83 10.76 4.41
N ALA A 72 -0.04 9.80 4.85
CA ALA A 72 -0.15 8.42 4.45
C ALA A 72 -1.37 7.79 5.13
N TRP A 73 -2.13 7.03 4.37
CA TRP A 73 -3.21 6.17 4.83
C TRP A 73 -2.78 4.74 4.57
N GLU A 74 -2.73 3.92 5.62
CA GLU A 74 -2.26 2.54 5.58
C GLU A 74 -3.41 1.60 5.91
N ALA A 75 -3.66 0.64 5.02
CA ALA A 75 -4.62 -0.43 5.21
C ALA A 75 -3.96 -1.54 6.03
N GLN A 76 -4.52 -1.85 7.20
CA GLN A 76 -4.02 -2.92 8.05
C GLN A 76 -5.09 -3.99 8.23
N LEU A 77 -4.98 -5.06 7.44
CA LEU A 77 -5.91 -6.20 7.47
C LEU A 77 -5.28 -7.47 8.08
N SER A 78 -3.96 -7.56 8.07
CA SER A 78 -3.20 -8.64 8.69
C SER A 78 -2.79 -8.28 10.12
N PRO A 79 -2.42 -9.25 10.96
CA PRO A 79 -1.76 -8.98 12.23
C PRO A 79 -0.48 -8.16 12.00
N ILE A 80 -0.28 -7.13 12.82
CA ILE A 80 0.94 -6.31 12.89
C ILE A 80 1.19 -5.97 14.35
N THR A 81 2.45 -5.86 14.74
CA THR A 81 2.80 -5.47 16.11
C THR A 81 2.73 -3.96 16.28
N VAL A 82 2.57 -3.50 17.52
CA VAL A 82 2.66 -2.06 17.85
C VAL A 82 4.04 -1.50 17.49
N ASP A 83 5.11 -2.27 17.68
CA ASP A 83 6.48 -1.85 17.35
C ASP A 83 6.67 -1.67 15.84
N ASP A 84 6.09 -2.54 15.02
CA ASP A 84 6.12 -2.41 13.56
C ASP A 84 5.29 -1.19 13.10
N ILE A 85 4.14 -0.93 13.72
CA ILE A 85 3.35 0.29 13.47
C ILE A 85 4.17 1.53 13.82
N ALA A 86 4.84 1.53 14.97
CA ALA A 86 5.67 2.66 15.41
C ALA A 86 6.84 2.88 14.45
N ALA A 87 7.59 1.82 14.11
CA ALA A 87 8.71 1.90 13.18
C ALA A 87 8.28 2.40 11.79
N ARG A 88 7.14 1.92 11.27
CA ARG A 88 6.57 2.41 10.00
C ARG A 88 6.15 3.88 10.10
N THR A 89 5.48 4.25 11.19
CA THR A 89 5.05 5.64 11.44
C THR A 89 6.25 6.59 11.54
N ASP A 90 7.35 6.17 12.17
CA ASP A 90 8.57 6.96 12.29
C ASP A 90 9.24 7.23 10.94
N ARG A 91 9.15 6.30 9.98
CA ARG A 91 9.68 6.53 8.63
C ARG A 91 8.96 7.67 7.93
N TYR A 92 7.62 7.71 8.01
CA TYR A 92 6.84 8.83 7.50
C TYR A 92 7.12 10.14 8.24
N ALA A 93 7.22 10.08 9.58
CA ALA A 93 7.44 11.26 10.42
C ALA A 93 8.76 11.98 10.09
N LYS A 94 9.82 11.23 9.74
CA LYS A 94 11.11 11.79 9.27
C LYS A 94 10.97 12.65 8.02
N GLU A 95 9.94 12.43 7.21
CA GLU A 95 9.64 13.20 6.00
C GLU A 95 8.51 14.23 6.19
N GLY A 96 8.07 14.46 7.43
CA GLY A 96 6.96 15.37 7.74
C GLY A 96 5.61 14.86 7.25
N ILE A 97 5.48 13.55 7.00
CA ILE A 97 4.25 12.90 6.57
C ILE A 97 3.54 12.36 7.81
N ARG A 98 2.25 12.70 8.00
CA ARG A 98 1.41 12.11 9.06
C ARG A 98 0.86 10.76 8.62
N VAL A 99 0.43 9.92 9.54
CA VAL A 99 -0.10 8.58 9.21
C VAL A 99 -1.48 8.36 9.80
N CYS A 100 -2.39 7.79 9.01
CA CYS A 100 -3.68 7.26 9.44
C CYS A 100 -3.69 5.75 9.18
N TRP A 101 -3.76 4.95 10.25
CA TRP A 101 -3.89 3.50 10.16
C TRP A 101 -5.37 3.12 10.14
N VAL A 102 -5.79 2.40 9.10
CA VAL A 102 -7.17 1.97 8.92
C VAL A 102 -7.25 0.46 9.07
N HIS A 103 -8.08 0.02 10.01
CA HIS A 103 -8.38 -1.38 10.28
C HIS A 103 -9.91 -1.58 10.26
N PRO A 104 -10.44 -2.68 9.69
CA PRO A 104 -11.88 -2.91 9.52
C PRO A 104 -12.61 -3.23 10.84
N GLY A 105 -11.88 -3.68 11.86
CA GLY A 105 -12.44 -3.97 13.19
C GLY A 105 -12.45 -2.74 14.10
N ALA A 106 -13.47 -2.66 14.97
CA ALA A 106 -13.68 -1.56 15.91
C ALA A 106 -12.63 -1.45 17.05
N ARG A 107 -11.67 -2.37 17.12
CA ARG A 107 -10.61 -2.40 18.15
C ARG A 107 -9.26 -2.08 17.51
N PRO A 108 -8.42 -1.22 18.12
CA PRO A 108 -7.06 -1.01 17.65
C PRO A 108 -6.25 -2.31 17.69
N PRO A 109 -5.25 -2.48 16.79
CA PRO A 109 -4.33 -3.61 16.85
C PRO A 109 -3.66 -3.68 18.23
N GLN A 110 -3.43 -4.91 18.71
CA GLN A 110 -2.82 -5.19 20.01
C GLN A 110 -1.34 -5.52 19.86
#